data_AF-A0A4U1EC70-F1
#
_entry.id   AF-A0A4U1EC70-F1
#
_cell.length_a   1.000
_cell.length_b   1.000
_cell.length_c   1.000
_cell.angle_alpha   90.00
_cell.angle_beta   90.00
_cell.angle_gamma   90.00
#
_symmetry.space_group_name_H-M   'P 1'
#
loop_
_entity.id
_entity.type
_entity.pdbx_description
1 polymer ?
#
loop_
_entity_poly.entity_id
_entity_poly.type
_entity_poly.pdbx_seq_one_letter_code
_entity_poly.pdbx_strand_id
1 'polypeptide(L)'
;MIPTVGFNMRKVTKGNVTIKIWDIGGQPRFRSMWERYCRGVNAIVYMIDAADREKIEASRNELHNLLDKPQLQGIPVSMEY
;
A
#
# COMPACT_ATOMS: atom_id res chain seq x y z
N MET A 1 11.72 0.12 -15.76
CA MET A 1 10.80 -0.40 -14.73
C MET A 1 9.43 -0.57 -15.38
N ILE A 2 8.77 -1.72 -15.19
CA ILE A 2 7.39 -1.92 -15.67
C ILE A 2 6.46 -1.62 -14.48
N PRO A 3 5.51 -0.67 -14.60
CA PRO A 3 4.62 -0.35 -13.49
C PRO A 3 3.65 -1.49 -13.21
N THR A 4 3.31 -1.70 -11.92
CA THR A 4 2.18 -2.57 -11.57
C THR A 4 0.89 -1.98 -12.16
N VAL A 5 0.27 -2.72 -13.07
CA VAL A 5 -1.02 -2.39 -13.65
C VAL A 5 -2.11 -3.05 -12.81
N GLY A 6 -2.88 -2.27 -12.07
CA GLY A 6 -3.93 -2.77 -11.20
C GLY A 6 -3.37 -3.32 -9.88
N PHE A 7 -3.50 -4.63 -9.67
CA PHE A 7 -3.17 -5.30 -8.41
C PHE A 7 -2.70 -6.73 -8.65
N ASN A 8 -1.88 -7.26 -7.73
CA ASN A 8 -1.40 -8.63 -7.75
C ASN A 8 -1.44 -9.22 -6.33
N MET A 9 -1.90 -10.47 -6.19
CA MET A 9 -1.84 -11.21 -4.93
C MET A 9 -0.74 -12.26 -4.99
N ARG A 10 0.20 -12.21 -4.05
CA ARG A 10 1.19 -13.26 -3.85
C ARG A 10 0.98 -13.93 -2.50
N LYS A 11 1.13 -15.25 -2.48
CA LYS A 11 1.11 -16.05 -1.26
C LYS A 11 2.49 -16.64 -1.04
N VAL A 12 3.09 -16.39 0.12
CA VAL A 12 4.40 -16.92 0.50
C VAL A 12 4.22 -17.77 1.75
N THR A 13 4.65 -19.01 1.71
CA THR A 13 4.62 -19.92 2.86
C THR A 13 6.05 -20.28 3.25
N LYS A 14 6.37 -20.11 4.53
CA LYS A 14 7.66 -20.50 5.13
C LYS A 14 7.38 -21.24 6.44
N GLY A 15 7.64 -22.55 6.45
CA GLY A 15 7.24 -23.42 7.55
C GLY A 15 5.73 -23.38 7.78
N ASN A 16 5.32 -23.10 9.02
CA ASN A 16 3.91 -23.03 9.40
C ASN A 16 3.29 -21.64 9.20
N VAL A 17 4.04 -20.68 8.65
CA VAL A 17 3.58 -19.31 8.43
C VAL A 17 3.24 -19.11 6.96
N THR A 18 2.06 -18.55 6.71
CA THR A 18 1.59 -18.18 5.37
C THR A 18 1.25 -16.70 5.36
N ILE A 19 1.87 -15.96 4.45
CA ILE A 19 1.66 -14.53 4.25
C ILE A 19 0.98 -14.33 2.91
N LYS A 20 -0.11 -13.55 2.89
CA LYS A 20 -0.75 -13.05 1.67
C LYS A 20 -0.36 -11.59 1.50
N ILE A 21 0.20 -11.25 0.34
CA ILE A 21 0.70 -9.93 0.00
C ILE A 21 -0.12 -9.41 -1.18
N TRP A 22 -0.65 -8.21 -1.04
CA TRP A 22 -1.31 -7.48 -2.11
C TRP A 22 -0.38 -6.37 -2.59
N ASP A 23 0.13 -6.50 -3.81
CA ASP A 23 0.84 -5.43 -4.51
C ASP A 23 -0.17 -4.62 -5.32
N ILE A 24 -0.20 -3.31 -5.12
CA ILE A 24 -1.23 -2.43 -5.68
C ILE A 24 -0.56 -1.26 -6.40
N GLY A 25 -1.01 -0.97 -7.62
CA GLY A 25 -0.45 0.10 -8.44
C GLY A 25 -0.59 1.48 -7.78
N GLY A 26 0.49 2.26 -7.82
CA GLY A 26 0.56 3.62 -7.27
C GLY A 26 0.02 4.74 -8.17
N GLN A 27 -0.31 4.42 -9.42
CA GLN A 27 -0.81 5.39 -10.41
C GLN A 27 -2.17 5.95 -9.97
N PRO A 28 -2.46 7.25 -10.21
CA PRO A 28 -3.70 7.89 -9.78
C PRO A 28 -4.98 7.10 -10.10
N ARG A 29 -5.06 6.50 -11.30
CA ARG A 29 -6.20 5.68 -11.74
C ARG A 29 -6.49 4.44 -10.88
N PHE A 30 -5.53 3.98 -10.06
CA PHE A 30 -5.66 2.80 -9.22
C PHE A 30 -5.85 3.12 -7.73
N ARG A 31 -5.63 4.39 -7.30
CA ARG A 31 -5.66 4.79 -5.88
C ARG A 31 -7.01 4.61 -5.23
N SER A 32 -8.10 4.76 -5.98
CA SER A 32 -9.47 4.52 -5.50
C SER A 32 -9.69 3.08 -5.02
N MET A 33 -8.86 2.12 -5.45
CA MET A 33 -8.96 0.74 -5.03
C MET A 33 -8.16 0.41 -3.76
N TRP A 34 -7.27 1.29 -3.31
CA TRP A 34 -6.39 1.02 -2.17
C TRP A 34 -7.16 0.62 -0.92
N GLU A 35 -8.23 1.35 -0.59
CA GLU A 35 -9.10 1.05 0.57
C GLU A 35 -9.63 -0.39 0.54
N ARG A 36 -10.08 -0.85 -0.64
CA ARG A 36 -10.65 -2.19 -0.80
C ARG A 36 -9.63 -3.28 -0.47
N TYR A 37 -8.38 -3.10 -0.86
CA TYR A 37 -7.32 -4.10 -0.66
C TYR A 37 -6.60 -3.98 0.68
N CYS A 38 -6.61 -2.80 1.30
CA CYS A 38 -6.08 -2.59 2.65
C CYS A 38 -7.06 -3.03 3.74
N ARG A 39 -8.35 -3.18 3.44
CA ARG A 39 -9.34 -3.60 4.42
C ARG A 39 -9.05 -5.00 4.98
N GLY A 40 -8.93 -5.10 6.29
CA GLY A 40 -8.73 -6.36 7.00
C GLY A 40 -7.33 -6.98 6.85
N VAL A 41 -6.35 -6.23 6.35
CA VAL A 41 -4.95 -6.67 6.36
C VAL A 41 -4.36 -6.56 7.78
N ASN A 42 -3.31 -7.33 8.04
CA ASN A 42 -2.60 -7.27 9.32
C ASN A 42 -1.64 -6.08 9.43
N ALA A 43 -1.14 -5.57 8.30
CA ALA A 43 -0.27 -4.41 8.21
C ALA A 43 -0.29 -3.83 6.79
N ILE A 44 -0.01 -2.54 6.68
CA ILE A 44 0.20 -1.83 5.41
C ILE A 44 1.68 -1.42 5.32
N VAL A 45 2.32 -1.70 4.19
CA VAL A 45 3.65 -1.19 3.87
C VAL A 45 3.50 -0.17 2.76
N TYR A 46 3.86 1.07 3.02
CA TYR A 46 3.76 2.17 2.08
C TYR A 46 5.16 2.60 1.63
N MET A 47 5.42 2.48 0.34
CA MET A 47 6.74 2.76 -0.26
C MET A 47 6.74 4.16 -0.88
N ILE A 48 7.74 4.97 -0.54
CA ILE A 48 8.01 6.28 -1.13
C ILE A 48 9.36 6.20 -1.86
N ASP A 49 9.48 6.83 -3.02
CA ASP A 49 10.77 6.96 -3.70
C ASP A 49 11.55 8.14 -3.07
N ALA A 50 12.55 7.85 -2.23
CA ALA A 50 13.39 8.88 -1.62
C ALA A 50 14.15 9.78 -2.61
N ALA A 51 14.39 9.30 -3.84
CA ALA A 51 15.09 10.08 -4.86
C ALA A 51 14.20 11.15 -5.49
N ASP A 52 12.88 10.95 -5.50
CA ASP A 52 11.90 11.87 -6.10
C ASP A 52 11.28 12.80 -5.05
N ARG A 53 12.08 13.77 -4.60
CA ARG A 53 11.71 14.69 -3.52
C ARG A 53 10.48 15.54 -3.83
N GLU A 54 10.21 15.84 -5.10
CA GLU A 54 9.05 16.62 -5.52
C GLU A 54 7.73 15.89 -5.23
N LYS A 55 7.76 14.57 -5.20
CA LYS A 55 6.56 13.74 -4.95
C LYS A 55 6.32 13.41 -3.48
N ILE A 56 7.26 13.72 -2.59
CA ILE A 56 7.13 13.37 -1.16
C ILE A 56 5.87 13.97 -0.56
N GLU A 57 5.60 15.26 -0.79
CA GLU A 57 4.41 15.91 -0.21
C GLU A 57 3.11 15.34 -0.78
N ALA A 58 3.07 15.08 -2.10
CA ALA A 58 1.92 14.42 -2.72
C ALA A 58 1.71 13.01 -2.13
N SER A 59 2.78 12.25 -1.92
CA SER A 59 2.73 10.90 -1.34
C SER A 59 2.22 10.93 0.10
N ARG A 60 2.68 11.91 0.90
CA ARG A 60 2.21 12.13 2.27
C ARG A 60 0.71 12.38 2.30
N ASN A 61 0.19 13.26 1.45
CA ASN A 61 -1.23 13.57 1.37
C ASN A 61 -2.07 12.34 0.95
N GLU A 62 -1.60 11.57 -0.02
CA GLU A 62 -2.27 10.32 -0.44
C GLU A 62 -2.30 9.27 0.68
N LEU A 63 -1.22 9.15 1.46
CA LEU A 63 -1.20 8.26 2.62
C LEU A 63 -2.21 8.71 3.68
N HIS A 64 -2.24 10.00 4.05
CA HIS A 64 -3.21 10.50 5.03
C HIS A 64 -4.65 10.28 4.57
N ASN A 65 -4.96 10.56 3.30
CA ASN A 65 -6.28 10.30 2.72
C ASN A 65 -6.69 8.81 2.78
N LEU A 66 -5.72 7.90 2.68
CA LEU A 66 -5.95 6.46 2.85
C LEU A 66 -6.20 6.11 4.33
N LEU A 67 -5.39 6.64 5.25
CA LEU A 67 -5.50 6.32 6.68
C LEU A 67 -6.72 6.96 7.36
N ASP A 68 -7.28 8.02 6.78
CA ASP A 68 -8.56 8.61 7.21
C ASP A 68 -9.77 7.70 6.94
N LYS A 69 -9.60 6.59 6.20
CA LYS A 69 -10.68 5.63 5.95
C LYS A 69 -11.02 4.88 7.24
N PRO A 70 -12.28 4.94 7.73
CA PRO A 70 -12.68 4.27 8.98
C PRO A 70 -12.37 2.77 9.00
N GLN A 71 -12.42 2.12 7.84
CA GLN A 71 -12.17 0.68 7.71
C GLN A 71 -10.69 0.29 7.90
N LEU A 72 -9.77 1.26 7.91
CA LEU A 72 -8.34 1.04 8.09
C LEU A 72 -7.85 1.45 9.49
N GLN A 73 -8.75 1.96 10.35
CA GLN A 73 -8.38 2.32 11.72
C GLN A 73 -7.85 1.10 12.49
N GLY A 74 -6.75 1.32 13.21
CA GLY A 74 -6.09 0.27 14.01
C GLY A 74 -5.19 -0.68 13.20
N ILE A 75 -5.12 -0.55 11.88
CA ILE A 75 -4.16 -1.31 11.07
C ILE A 75 -2.79 -0.64 11.18
N PRO A 76 -1.72 -1.34 11.62
CA PRO A 76 -0.38 -0.76 11.68
C PRO A 76 0.15 -0.46 10.27
N VAL A 77 0.87 0.65 10.15
CA VAL A 77 1.45 1.14 8.88
C VAL A 77 2.95 1.32 9.05
N SER A 78 3.74 0.73 8.14
CA SER A 78 5.17 1.02 7.98
C SER A 78 5.37 1.90 6.75
N MET A 79 6.15 2.97 6.89
CA MET A 79 6.57 3.81 5.79
C MET A 79 8.05 3.54 5.50
N GLU A 80 8.35 3.20 4.26
CA GLU A 80 9.71 2.92 3.79
C GLU A 80 10.09 3.92 2.67
N TYR A 81 11.32 4.41 2.69
CA TYR A 81 11.88 5.42 1.76
C TYR A 81 12.97 4.81 0.87
#